data_AF-A0A2V8UU26-F1
#
_entry.id   AF-A0A2V8UU26-F1
#
_cell.length_a   1.000
_cell.length_b   1.000
_cell.length_c   1.000
_cell.angle_alpha   90.00
_cell.angle_beta   90.00
_cell.angle_gamma   90.00
#
_symmetry.space_group_name_H-M   'P 1'
#
loop_
_entity.id
_entity.type
_entity.pdbx_description
1 polymer ?
#
loop_
_entity_poly.entity_id
_entity_poly.type
_entity_poly.pdbx_seq_one_letter_code
_entity_poly.pdbx_strand_id
1 'polypeptide(L)'
;MDLLLRQGVSRCIRARSVVHTPAFQMFRHTLAATALAVVLTQSSAQTTRADETGVALYVQQIKPALEKHCAMCHDGQSRKGGLDVTSREALLRGGTSGPAILSGNAKDSLLYKLIAHKQEPGMPYKTGKLPDEVIAKFVDWINAEAPYGEAAVAPKTAGSNQGANALFASYIRPLLETQCLNCHGAGQVKRSGFDLSTRDGLLRGGDTGQRQGERALQAH
;
A
#
# COMPACT_ATOMS: atom_id res chain seq x y z
N MET A 1 -3.08 -31.58 -97.75
CA MET A 1 -3.85 -32.26 -96.70
C MET A 1 -3.74 -31.46 -95.42
N ASP A 2 -4.90 -31.28 -94.80
CA ASP A 2 -5.18 -30.86 -93.43
C ASP A 2 -4.99 -29.41 -92.96
N LEU A 3 -6.16 -28.81 -92.74
CA LEU A 3 -6.57 -27.79 -91.79
C LEU A 3 -5.65 -27.64 -90.57
N LEU A 4 -5.46 -26.40 -90.11
CA LEU A 4 -5.97 -25.91 -88.82
C LEU A 4 -5.53 -24.46 -88.61
N LEU A 5 -6.54 -23.64 -88.26
CA LEU A 5 -6.55 -22.44 -87.42
C LEU A 5 -5.23 -21.68 -87.20
N ARG A 6 -5.30 -20.35 -87.34
CA ARG A 6 -5.50 -19.45 -86.19
C ARG A 6 -5.42 -17.97 -86.58
N GLN A 7 -6.43 -17.24 -86.12
CA GLN A 7 -6.39 -15.89 -85.54
C GLN A 7 -5.73 -14.79 -86.39
N GLY A 8 -6.44 -13.76 -86.84
CA GLY A 8 -7.32 -12.95 -86.01
C GLY A 8 -6.71 -11.54 -85.98
N VAL A 9 -7.20 -10.73 -86.91
CA VAL A 9 -6.62 -9.52 -87.48
C VAL A 9 -6.33 -8.42 -86.45
N SER A 10 -5.09 -7.94 -86.47
CA SER A 10 -4.66 -6.67 -85.87
C SER A 10 -5.51 -5.51 -86.38
N ARG A 11 -6.07 -4.72 -85.45
CA ARG A 11 -6.44 -3.33 -85.76
C ARG A 11 -5.82 -2.38 -84.74
N CYS A 12 -4.82 -1.72 -85.28
CA CYS A 12 -4.09 -0.59 -84.75
C CYS A 12 -4.95 0.69 -84.76
N ILE A 13 -4.75 1.49 -83.71
CA ILE A 13 -4.57 2.95 -83.76
C ILE A 13 -5.83 3.76 -84.12
N ARG A 14 -6.32 4.61 -83.20
CA ARG A 14 -5.79 5.98 -83.03
C ARG A 14 -6.50 6.71 -81.90
N ALA A 15 -5.69 7.32 -81.05
CA ALA A 15 -6.10 8.22 -79.99
C ALA A 15 -6.85 9.45 -80.53
N ARG A 16 -7.83 9.93 -79.77
CA ARG A 16 -8.17 11.35 -79.72
C ARG A 16 -8.78 11.71 -78.37
N SER A 17 -8.27 12.80 -77.84
CA SER A 17 -8.29 13.25 -76.46
C SER A 17 -9.65 13.76 -76.01
N VAL A 18 -10.04 13.44 -74.78
CA VAL A 18 -11.03 14.24 -74.03
C VAL A 18 -10.41 14.56 -72.67
N VAL A 19 -10.29 15.85 -72.43
CA VAL A 19 -9.84 16.45 -71.18
C VAL A 19 -10.96 16.24 -70.14
N HIS A 20 -10.66 15.67 -68.98
CA HIS A 20 -11.56 15.64 -67.84
C HIS A 20 -10.84 16.18 -66.61
N THR A 21 -11.38 17.29 -66.11
CA THR A 21 -11.09 17.93 -64.82
C THR A 21 -11.49 17.00 -63.66
N PRO A 22 -10.61 16.72 -62.68
CA PRO A 22 -10.98 15.92 -61.52
C PRO A 22 -11.67 16.81 -60.48
N ALA A 23 -13.00 16.73 -60.42
CA ALA A 23 -13.77 17.12 -59.25
C ALA A 23 -14.14 15.86 -58.47
N PHE A 24 -14.03 15.92 -57.14
CA PHE A 24 -14.44 14.90 -56.17
C PHE A 24 -13.53 13.66 -56.01
N GLN A 25 -12.44 13.81 -55.26
CA GLN A 25 -11.88 12.66 -54.54
C GLN A 25 -11.14 13.06 -53.26
N MET A 26 -11.81 13.67 -52.28
CA MET A 26 -11.21 13.90 -50.95
C MET A 26 -12.24 13.87 -49.81
N PHE A 27 -13.04 12.81 -49.63
CA PHE A 27 -13.80 12.62 -48.37
C PHE A 27 -14.15 11.14 -48.12
N ARG A 28 -13.15 10.28 -47.86
CA ARG A 28 -13.39 8.91 -47.37
C ARG A 28 -12.52 8.47 -46.17
N HIS A 29 -11.69 9.35 -45.59
CA HIS A 29 -10.77 8.95 -44.52
C HIS A 29 -10.65 9.99 -43.40
N THR A 30 -11.69 10.18 -42.57
CA THR A 30 -11.58 11.02 -41.35
C THR A 30 -12.24 10.44 -40.10
N LEU A 31 -12.74 9.20 -40.10
CA LEU A 31 -13.45 8.63 -38.93
C LEU A 31 -12.71 7.50 -38.18
N ALA A 32 -11.50 7.11 -38.59
CA ALA A 32 -10.77 6.01 -37.92
C ALA A 32 -9.69 6.47 -36.92
N ALA A 33 -9.44 7.78 -36.78
CA ALA A 33 -8.32 8.31 -36.01
C ALA A 33 -8.69 8.85 -34.61
N THR A 34 -9.95 8.80 -34.19
CA THR A 34 -10.40 9.32 -32.88
C THR A 34 -10.80 8.23 -31.87
N ALA A 35 -10.76 6.95 -32.23
CA ALA A 35 -11.06 5.86 -31.29
C ALA A 35 -9.84 5.33 -30.51
N LEU A 36 -8.61 5.66 -30.93
CA LEU A 36 -7.39 5.11 -30.33
C LEU A 36 -6.86 5.90 -29.12
N ALA A 37 -7.37 7.11 -28.85
CA ALA A 37 -6.89 7.95 -27.75
C ALA A 37 -7.62 7.74 -26.41
N VAL A 38 -8.75 7.02 -26.38
CA VAL A 38 -9.61 6.87 -25.18
C VAL A 38 -9.21 5.67 -24.29
N VAL A 39 -8.39 4.74 -24.78
CA VAL A 39 -8.06 3.49 -24.07
C VAL A 39 -6.86 3.65 -23.10
N LEU A 40 -6.04 4.69 -23.24
CA LEU A 40 -4.78 4.83 -22.48
C LEU A 40 -4.91 5.49 -21.09
N THR A 41 -6.10 5.94 -20.67
CA THR A 41 -6.28 6.69 -19.40
C THR A 41 -6.83 5.86 -18.23
N GLN A 42 -7.18 4.59 -18.43
CA GLN A 42 -7.92 3.81 -17.41
C GLN A 42 -7.04 2.95 -16.48
N SER A 43 -5.73 2.89 -16.67
CA SER A 43 -4.88 1.91 -15.98
C SER A 43 -4.45 2.28 -14.54
N SER A 44 -4.66 3.52 -14.10
CA SER A 44 -4.12 4.00 -12.80
C SER A 44 -5.01 3.72 -11.58
N ALA A 45 -6.30 3.38 -11.76
CA ALA A 45 -7.24 3.22 -10.66
C ALA A 45 -7.22 1.82 -9.99
N GLN A 46 -6.56 0.84 -10.60
CA GLN A 46 -6.55 -0.55 -10.11
C GLN A 46 -5.55 -0.74 -8.96
N THR A 47 -4.39 -0.09 -9.04
CA THR A 47 -3.29 -0.25 -8.07
C THR A 47 -3.64 0.33 -6.69
N THR A 48 -4.36 1.45 -6.64
CA THR A 48 -4.69 2.12 -5.37
C THR A 48 -5.68 1.33 -4.53
N ARG A 49 -6.72 0.72 -5.12
CA ARG A 49 -7.70 -0.08 -4.36
C ARG A 49 -7.12 -1.35 -3.76
N ALA A 50 -6.24 -2.03 -4.49
CA ALA A 50 -5.60 -3.26 -4.01
C ALA A 50 -4.68 -2.97 -2.82
N ASP A 51 -3.92 -1.87 -2.90
CA ASP A 51 -3.08 -1.36 -1.82
C ASP A 51 -3.92 -0.93 -0.60
N GLU A 52 -4.96 -0.13 -0.79
CA GLU A 52 -5.89 0.29 0.29
C GLU A 52 -6.53 -0.91 1.01
N THR A 53 -6.94 -1.93 0.25
CA THR A 53 -7.53 -3.16 0.82
C THR A 53 -6.50 -3.97 1.59
N GLY A 54 -5.28 -4.11 1.06
CA GLY A 54 -4.19 -4.80 1.74
C GLY A 54 -3.73 -4.09 3.01
N VAL A 55 -3.69 -2.75 2.99
CA VAL A 55 -3.39 -1.92 4.19
C VAL A 55 -4.47 -2.12 5.26
N ALA A 56 -5.75 -2.08 4.88
CA ALA A 56 -6.84 -2.32 5.82
C ALA A 56 -6.75 -3.73 6.43
N LEU A 57 -6.45 -4.73 5.60
CA LEU A 57 -6.23 -6.10 6.04
C LEU A 57 -5.05 -6.19 7.03
N TYR A 58 -3.95 -5.48 6.76
CA TYR A 58 -2.81 -5.43 7.68
C TYR A 58 -3.19 -4.86 9.04
N VAL A 59 -3.80 -3.66 9.06
CA VAL A 59 -4.13 -2.94 10.29
C VAL A 59 -5.16 -3.71 11.12
N GLN A 60 -6.17 -4.29 10.48
CA GLN A 60 -7.31 -4.89 11.17
C GLN A 60 -7.06 -6.35 11.57
N GLN A 61 -6.27 -7.10 10.80
CA GLN A 61 -6.15 -8.56 10.97
C GLN A 61 -4.71 -8.99 11.25
N ILE A 62 -3.75 -8.54 10.43
CA ILE A 62 -2.37 -9.04 10.48
C ILE A 62 -1.60 -8.50 11.67
N LYS A 63 -1.63 -7.19 11.89
CA LYS A 63 -0.92 -6.55 13.00
C LYS A 63 -1.37 -7.10 14.36
N PRO A 64 -2.67 -7.20 14.68
CA PRO A 64 -3.11 -7.83 15.93
C PRO A 64 -2.70 -9.30 16.04
N ALA A 65 -2.69 -10.05 14.93
CA ALA A 65 -2.27 -11.45 14.94
C ALA A 65 -0.76 -11.60 15.24
N LEU A 66 0.09 -10.76 14.63
CA LEU A 66 1.53 -10.72 14.89
C LEU A 66 1.81 -10.35 16.36
N GLU A 67 1.11 -9.34 16.89
CA GLU A 67 1.24 -8.92 18.29
C GLU A 67 0.82 -10.03 19.26
N LYS A 68 -0.30 -10.71 18.97
CA LYS A 68 -0.86 -11.74 19.85
C LYS A 68 -0.09 -13.06 19.83
N HIS A 69 0.38 -13.48 18.66
CA HIS A 69 0.91 -14.84 18.48
C HIS A 69 2.42 -14.90 18.25
N CYS A 70 3.07 -13.80 17.87
CA CYS A 70 4.47 -13.81 17.43
C CYS A 70 5.38 -12.94 18.30
N ALA A 71 4.94 -11.74 18.69
CA ALA A 71 5.78 -10.73 19.33
C ALA A 71 6.45 -11.21 20.64
N MET A 72 5.83 -12.12 21.40
CA MET A 72 6.42 -12.68 22.62
C MET A 72 7.81 -13.31 22.40
N CYS A 73 8.07 -13.86 21.21
CA CYS A 73 9.32 -14.55 20.87
C CYS A 73 10.09 -13.91 19.70
N HIS A 74 9.48 -12.96 19.00
CA HIS A 74 9.98 -12.35 17.77
C HIS A 74 9.74 -10.84 17.78
N ASP A 75 10.21 -10.16 18.81
CA ASP A 75 10.24 -8.70 18.89
C ASP A 75 11.67 -8.15 18.84
N GLY A 76 11.86 -6.83 18.99
CA GLY A 76 13.18 -6.22 18.95
C GLY A 76 14.15 -6.71 20.05
N GLN A 77 13.63 -7.20 21.18
CA GLN A 77 14.42 -7.64 22.35
C GLN A 77 14.66 -9.17 22.35
N SER A 78 13.65 -9.95 21.97
CA SER A 78 13.63 -11.40 21.86
C SER A 78 13.44 -11.78 20.39
N ARG A 79 14.56 -12.06 19.72
CA ARG A 79 14.61 -12.39 18.29
C ARG A 79 14.91 -13.88 18.06
N LYS A 80 13.97 -14.77 18.40
CA LYS A 80 14.14 -16.20 18.09
C LYS A 80 14.29 -16.38 16.57
N GLY A 81 15.26 -17.19 16.16
CA GLY A 81 15.61 -17.32 14.74
C GLY A 81 16.05 -16.02 14.07
N GLY A 82 16.42 -14.97 14.82
CA GLY A 82 16.79 -13.65 14.29
C GLY A 82 15.64 -12.83 13.71
N LEU A 83 14.39 -13.28 13.85
CA LEU A 83 13.21 -12.61 13.29
C LEU A 83 12.65 -11.57 14.28
N ASP A 84 12.25 -10.42 13.74
CA ASP A 84 11.52 -9.35 14.44
C ASP A 84 10.27 -8.98 13.62
N VAL A 85 9.10 -9.07 14.26
CA VAL A 85 7.79 -8.81 13.65
C VAL A 85 7.26 -7.39 13.92
N THR A 86 7.99 -6.57 14.67
CA THR A 86 7.52 -5.25 15.13
C THR A 86 7.65 -4.15 14.09
N SER A 87 8.45 -4.37 13.03
CA SER A 87 8.58 -3.44 11.89
C SER A 87 8.46 -4.19 10.57
N ARG A 88 7.99 -3.47 9.54
CA ARG A 88 7.84 -4.02 8.19
C ARG A 88 9.18 -4.51 7.65
N GLU A 89 10.20 -3.66 7.77
CA GLU A 89 11.51 -3.88 7.19
C GLU A 89 12.18 -5.11 7.81
N ALA A 90 11.99 -5.33 9.11
CA ALA A 90 12.50 -6.50 9.78
C ALA A 90 11.71 -7.77 9.42
N LEU A 91 10.38 -7.68 9.36
CA LEU A 91 9.54 -8.80 8.97
C LEU A 91 9.83 -9.27 7.54
N LEU A 92 9.97 -8.35 6.58
CA LEU A 92 10.30 -8.69 5.19
C LEU A 92 11.70 -9.29 5.08
N ARG A 93 12.69 -8.69 5.75
CA ARG A 93 14.08 -9.19 5.78
C ARG A 93 14.16 -10.60 6.35
N GLY A 94 13.28 -10.92 7.30
CA GLY A 94 13.26 -12.20 7.97
C GLY A 94 14.42 -12.38 8.94
N GLY A 95 14.73 -13.64 9.24
CA GLY A 95 15.69 -14.02 10.26
C GLY A 95 16.93 -14.71 9.69
N THR A 96 17.58 -15.53 10.51
CA THR A 96 18.77 -16.30 10.13
C THR A 96 18.49 -17.34 9.04
N SER A 97 17.23 -17.71 8.85
CA SER A 97 16.78 -18.63 7.79
C SER A 97 16.45 -17.93 6.47
N GLY A 98 16.73 -16.63 6.36
CA GLY A 98 16.45 -15.81 5.18
C GLY A 98 15.13 -15.03 5.28
N PRO A 99 14.65 -14.49 4.14
CA PRO A 99 13.43 -13.68 4.06
C PRO A 99 12.21 -14.42 4.60
N ALA A 100 11.46 -13.79 5.50
CA ALA A 100 10.23 -14.39 6.00
C ALA A 100 9.09 -14.26 4.99
N ILE A 101 9.08 -13.16 4.22
CA ILE A 101 8.04 -12.83 3.26
C ILE A 101 8.66 -12.56 1.89
N LEU A 102 8.10 -13.20 0.87
CA LEU A 102 8.28 -12.87 -0.53
C LEU A 102 7.02 -12.14 -0.99
N SER A 103 7.09 -10.80 -1.10
CA SER A 103 5.95 -9.98 -1.52
C SER A 103 5.33 -10.49 -2.82
N GLY A 104 4.00 -10.63 -2.85
CA GLY A 104 3.26 -11.17 -3.99
C GLY A 104 3.27 -12.69 -4.11
N ASN A 105 4.06 -13.41 -3.29
CA ASN A 105 4.15 -14.87 -3.33
C ASN A 105 4.09 -15.49 -1.92
N ALA A 106 2.87 -15.64 -1.41
CA ALA A 106 2.64 -16.25 -0.11
C ALA A 106 3.09 -17.72 -0.05
N LYS A 107 2.88 -18.50 -1.12
CA LYS A 107 3.14 -19.94 -1.12
C LYS A 107 4.62 -20.26 -0.91
N ASP A 108 5.50 -19.44 -1.47
CA ASP A 108 6.94 -19.63 -1.33
C ASP A 108 7.54 -18.93 -0.11
N SER A 109 6.79 -18.01 0.50
CA SER A 109 7.20 -17.30 1.72
C SER A 109 7.41 -18.25 2.90
N LEU A 110 8.53 -18.08 3.61
CA LEU A 110 8.86 -18.90 4.77
C LEU A 110 7.82 -18.74 5.90
N LEU A 111 7.33 -17.52 6.11
CA LEU A 111 6.29 -17.22 7.10
C LEU A 111 5.08 -18.13 6.91
N TYR A 112 4.54 -18.22 5.68
CA TYR A 112 3.41 -19.08 5.35
C TYR A 112 3.72 -20.55 5.61
N LYS A 113 4.88 -21.04 5.14
CA LYS A 113 5.29 -22.44 5.31
C LYS A 113 5.34 -22.84 6.79
N LEU A 114 5.82 -21.96 7.66
CA LEU A 114 5.92 -22.24 9.09
C LEU A 114 4.56 -22.12 9.81
N ILE A 115 3.77 -21.08 9.55
CA ILE A 115 2.46 -20.92 10.23
C ILE A 115 1.41 -21.93 9.76
N ALA A 116 1.53 -22.42 8.53
CA ALA A 116 0.70 -23.48 7.98
C ALA A 116 1.21 -24.90 8.32
N HIS A 117 2.30 -25.00 9.10
CA HIS A 117 2.97 -26.25 9.46
C HIS A 117 3.31 -27.13 8.23
N LYS A 118 3.72 -26.49 7.14
CA LYS A 118 4.23 -27.16 5.93
C LYS A 118 5.72 -27.44 6.01
N GLN A 119 6.40 -26.82 6.97
CA GLN A 119 7.82 -27.00 7.25
C GLN A 119 8.05 -26.91 8.75
N GLU A 120 9.01 -27.69 9.25
CA GLU A 120 9.38 -27.73 10.66
C GLU A 120 10.59 -26.85 10.99
N PRO A 121 10.67 -26.26 12.20
CA PRO A 121 9.63 -26.31 13.24
C PRO A 121 8.41 -25.45 12.88
N GLY A 122 7.21 -25.99 13.06
CA GLY A 122 5.96 -25.24 12.88
C GLY A 122 5.85 -24.05 13.84
N MET A 123 5.13 -22.99 13.40
CA MET A 123 4.90 -21.78 14.19
C MET A 123 3.40 -21.54 14.47
N PRO A 124 3.04 -21.11 15.69
CA PRO A 124 3.94 -20.75 16.79
C PRO A 124 4.51 -21.98 17.52
N TYR A 125 5.79 -21.91 17.89
CA TYR A 125 6.55 -23.06 18.36
C TYR A 125 5.98 -23.69 19.64
N LYS A 126 5.84 -25.02 19.66
CA LYS A 126 5.25 -25.80 20.76
C LYS A 126 3.82 -25.38 21.15
N THR A 127 3.16 -24.62 20.28
CA THR A 127 1.74 -24.31 20.39
C THR A 127 1.00 -24.91 19.20
N GLY A 128 -0.33 -24.93 19.26
CA GLY A 128 -1.14 -25.40 18.13
C GLY A 128 -0.98 -24.50 16.91
N LYS A 129 -1.23 -25.07 15.73
CA LYS A 129 -1.32 -24.33 14.46
C LYS A 129 -2.34 -23.19 14.60
N LEU A 130 -2.07 -22.04 13.98
CA LEU A 130 -3.05 -20.96 13.89
C LEU A 130 -4.34 -21.46 13.18
N PRO A 131 -5.51 -20.87 13.49
CA PRO A 131 -6.73 -21.16 12.75
C PRO A 131 -6.54 -20.90 11.24
N ASP A 132 -7.11 -21.77 10.40
CA ASP A 132 -6.95 -21.67 8.95
C ASP A 132 -7.45 -20.34 8.37
N GLU A 133 -8.47 -19.74 8.99
CA GLU A 133 -8.97 -18.41 8.64
C GLU A 133 -7.92 -17.31 8.84
N VAL A 134 -7.16 -17.37 9.94
CA VAL A 134 -6.08 -16.41 10.23
C VAL A 134 -4.95 -16.59 9.22
N ILE A 135 -4.58 -17.85 8.93
CA ILE A 135 -3.55 -18.18 7.94
C ILE A 135 -3.97 -17.67 6.55
N ALA A 136 -5.24 -17.80 6.18
CA ALA A 136 -5.77 -17.29 4.92
C ALA A 136 -5.59 -15.76 4.82
N LYS A 137 -5.82 -15.01 5.92
CA LYS A 137 -5.56 -13.56 5.94
C LYS A 137 -4.08 -13.22 5.71
N PHE A 138 -3.16 -13.98 6.30
CA PHE A 138 -1.73 -13.82 6.01
C PHE A 138 -1.41 -14.08 4.54
N VAL A 139 -2.02 -15.10 3.93
CA VAL A 139 -1.84 -15.40 2.50
C VAL A 139 -2.34 -14.26 1.63
N ASP A 140 -3.57 -13.79 1.87
CA ASP A 140 -4.19 -12.68 1.12
C ASP A 140 -3.32 -11.43 1.22
N TRP A 141 -2.86 -11.10 2.42
CA TRP A 141 -2.02 -9.93 2.68
C TRP A 141 -0.65 -10.02 2.00
N ILE A 142 0.03 -11.17 2.06
CA ILE A 142 1.32 -11.35 1.38
C ILE A 142 1.16 -11.26 -0.15
N ASN A 143 0.10 -11.87 -0.69
CA ASN A 143 -0.19 -11.81 -2.12
C ASN A 143 -0.55 -10.39 -2.58
N ALA A 144 -1.09 -9.56 -1.70
CA ALA A 144 -1.28 -8.12 -1.92
C ALA A 144 0.02 -7.31 -1.80
N GLU A 145 1.20 -7.95 -1.85
CA GLU A 145 2.54 -7.38 -1.70
C GLU A 145 2.93 -6.98 -0.27
N ALA A 146 2.20 -7.47 0.73
CA ALA A 146 2.44 -7.19 2.15
C ALA A 146 2.52 -5.68 2.48
N PRO A 147 1.48 -4.88 2.14
CA PRO A 147 1.46 -3.47 2.45
C PRO A 147 1.32 -3.31 3.97
N TYR A 148 2.21 -2.54 4.56
CA TYR A 148 2.04 -2.04 5.93
C TYR A 148 1.39 -0.68 5.79
N GLY A 149 0.38 -0.39 6.60
CA GLY A 149 -0.29 0.91 6.61
C GLY A 149 0.59 2.04 7.13
N GLU A 150 1.60 2.40 6.35
CA GLU A 150 2.18 3.72 6.27
C GLU A 150 2.31 3.98 4.77
N ALA A 151 1.62 5.01 4.28
CA ALA A 151 1.97 5.62 3.01
C ALA A 151 3.50 5.70 2.92
N ALA A 152 4.06 5.43 1.74
CA ALA A 152 5.46 5.69 1.43
C ALA A 152 5.98 6.83 2.31
N VAL A 153 6.95 6.53 3.19
CA VAL A 153 7.57 7.56 4.03
C VAL A 153 8.41 8.43 3.08
N ALA A 154 7.71 9.29 2.35
CA ALA A 154 8.21 10.60 2.01
C ALA A 154 8.60 11.27 3.33
N PRO A 155 9.74 11.99 3.34
CA PRO A 155 10.24 12.62 4.55
C PRO A 155 9.15 13.48 5.18
N LYS A 156 9.01 13.35 6.51
CA LYS A 156 8.06 14.11 7.32
C LYS A 156 8.11 15.60 6.94
N THR A 157 7.16 16.04 6.13
CA THR A 157 6.79 17.46 6.11
C THR A 157 5.99 17.71 7.37
N ALA A 158 6.62 18.41 8.32
CA ALA A 158 5.93 19.03 9.43
C ALA A 158 4.75 19.85 8.89
N GLY A 159 3.52 19.44 9.20
CA GLY A 159 2.34 20.22 8.81
C GLY A 159 1.09 19.42 8.43
N SER A 160 0.71 18.41 9.21
CA SER A 160 -0.71 18.03 9.29
C SER A 160 -0.95 17.30 10.61
N ASN A 161 -1.37 18.03 11.63
CA ASN A 161 -1.78 17.47 12.92
C ASN A 161 -3.29 17.15 12.96
N GLN A 162 -4.02 17.37 11.85
CA GLN A 162 -5.48 17.28 11.78
C GLN A 162 -5.97 15.85 12.07
N GLY A 163 -5.36 14.83 11.46
CA GLY A 163 -5.71 13.43 11.73
C GLY A 163 -5.42 13.01 13.17
N ALA A 164 -4.27 13.44 13.71
CA ALA A 164 -3.90 13.13 15.09
C ALA A 164 -4.78 13.88 16.11
N ASN A 165 -5.21 15.10 15.80
CA ASN A 165 -6.15 15.87 16.61
C ASN A 165 -7.55 15.24 16.59
N ALA A 166 -7.99 14.71 15.44
CA ALA A 166 -9.25 14.00 15.33
C ALA A 166 -9.25 12.71 16.17
N LEU A 167 -8.20 11.88 16.06
CA LEU A 167 -8.05 10.67 16.88
C LEU A 167 -7.98 10.99 18.38
N PHE A 168 -7.25 12.05 18.75
CA PHE A 168 -7.20 12.51 20.13
C PHE A 168 -8.59 12.91 20.65
N ALA A 169 -9.33 13.70 19.89
CA ALA A 169 -10.67 14.16 20.26
C ALA A 169 -11.68 13.00 20.37
N SER A 170 -11.56 11.97 19.53
CA SER A 170 -12.49 10.84 19.48
C SER A 170 -12.20 9.74 20.51
N TYR A 171 -10.92 9.40 20.73
CA TYR A 171 -10.56 8.21 21.50
C TYR A 171 -9.89 8.52 22.84
N ILE A 172 -9.08 9.58 22.90
CA ILE A 172 -8.25 9.86 24.07
C ILE A 172 -8.97 10.83 25.01
N ARG A 173 -9.59 11.88 24.45
CA ARG A 173 -10.26 12.91 25.24
C ARG A 173 -11.37 12.37 26.15
N PRO A 174 -12.26 11.44 25.74
CA PRO A 174 -13.29 10.89 26.64
C PRO A 174 -12.71 10.17 27.88
N LEU A 175 -11.55 9.53 27.72
CA LEU A 175 -10.85 8.89 28.84
C LEU A 175 -10.30 9.93 29.81
N LEU A 176 -9.72 11.01 29.27
CA LEU A 176 -9.18 12.12 30.06
C LEU A 176 -10.29 12.92 30.75
N GLU A 177 -11.43 13.12 30.11
CA GLU A 177 -12.60 13.82 30.66
C GLU A 177 -13.08 13.16 31.96
N THR A 178 -13.05 11.82 32.01
CA THR A 178 -13.55 11.06 33.16
C THR A 178 -12.62 11.15 34.38
N GLN A 179 -11.29 11.19 34.16
CA GLN A 179 -10.32 10.93 35.23
C GLN A 179 -9.33 12.08 35.47
N CYS A 180 -9.11 12.94 34.48
CA CYS A 180 -7.94 13.83 34.46
C CYS A 180 -8.30 15.31 34.28
N LEU A 181 -9.31 15.64 33.48
CA LEU A 181 -9.63 17.04 33.13
C LEU A 181 -10.19 17.85 34.30
N ASN A 182 -10.67 17.21 35.35
CA ASN A 182 -11.08 17.89 36.58
C ASN A 182 -9.91 18.64 37.26
N CYS A 183 -8.66 18.20 37.03
CA CYS A 183 -7.45 18.80 37.60
C CYS A 183 -6.46 19.32 36.54
N HIS A 184 -6.54 18.82 35.30
CA HIS A 184 -5.61 19.13 34.21
C HIS A 184 -6.34 19.59 32.93
N GLY A 185 -7.53 20.21 33.04
CA GLY A 185 -8.26 20.77 31.91
C GLY A 185 -8.02 22.28 31.69
N ALA A 186 -8.81 22.88 30.79
CA ALA A 186 -8.77 24.32 30.48
C ALA A 186 -9.26 25.25 31.62
N GLY A 187 -9.51 24.71 32.81
CA GLY A 187 -9.97 25.44 34.00
C GLY A 187 -8.84 26.14 34.77
N GLN A 188 -9.24 27.00 35.73
CA GLN A 188 -8.36 27.97 36.39
C GLN A 188 -7.40 27.40 37.46
N VAL A 189 -7.38 26.08 37.66
CA VAL A 189 -6.50 25.41 38.64
C VAL A 189 -5.54 24.47 37.90
N LYS A 190 -4.57 25.04 37.18
CA LYS A 190 -3.51 24.26 36.54
C LYS A 190 -2.54 23.75 37.59
N ARG A 191 -2.72 22.52 38.07
CA ARG A 191 -1.71 21.86 38.90
C ARG A 191 -0.51 21.49 38.01
N SER A 192 0.66 22.02 38.34
CA SER A 192 1.94 21.72 37.68
C SER A 192 2.04 22.07 36.19
N GLY A 193 1.27 23.07 35.72
CA GLY A 193 1.37 23.60 34.34
C GLY A 193 0.85 22.70 33.23
N PHE A 194 0.27 21.55 33.56
CA PHE A 194 -0.14 20.56 32.57
C PHE A 194 -1.59 20.78 32.09
N ASP A 195 -1.78 20.76 30.76
CA ASP A 195 -3.09 20.88 30.11
C ASP A 195 -3.36 19.66 29.22
N LEU A 196 -4.27 18.80 29.65
CA LEU A 196 -4.70 17.59 28.98
C LEU A 196 -5.94 17.79 28.11
N SER A 197 -6.53 18.98 28.08
CA SER A 197 -7.75 19.25 27.32
C SER A 197 -7.51 19.26 25.80
N THR A 198 -6.25 19.44 25.38
CA THR A 198 -5.84 19.44 23.99
C THR A 198 -4.65 18.51 23.78
N ARG A 199 -4.53 17.98 22.55
CA ARG A 199 -3.38 17.16 22.15
C ARG A 199 -2.07 17.94 22.32
N ASP A 200 -2.06 19.21 21.94
CA ASP A 200 -0.86 20.03 22.01
C ASP A 200 -0.45 20.31 23.46
N GLY A 201 -1.40 20.45 24.38
CA GLY A 201 -1.11 20.54 25.82
C GLY A 201 -0.53 19.23 26.38
N LEU A 202 -1.12 18.08 26.02
CA LEU A 202 -0.59 16.76 26.37
C LEU A 202 0.85 16.58 25.88
N LEU A 203 1.14 17.03 24.66
CA LEU A 203 2.46 16.95 24.06
C LEU A 203 3.44 17.99 24.59
N ARG A 204 2.97 19.11 25.14
CA ARG A 204 3.84 20.14 25.74
C ARG A 204 4.44 19.68 27.06
N GLY A 205 3.70 18.87 27.83
CA GLY A 205 4.10 18.51 29.19
C GLY A 205 3.80 19.62 30.20
N GLY A 206 4.06 19.35 31.48
CA GLY A 206 3.91 20.31 32.57
C GLY A 206 5.22 21.04 32.90
N ASP A 207 5.15 22.01 33.80
CA ASP A 207 6.26 22.92 34.12
C ASP A 207 7.46 22.20 34.77
N THR A 208 7.24 21.03 35.37
CA THR A 208 8.27 20.24 36.08
C THR A 208 8.97 19.19 35.20
N GLY A 209 8.55 19.05 33.94
CA GLY A 209 8.98 17.96 33.05
C GLY A 209 9.48 18.46 31.70
N GLN A 210 10.57 19.25 31.69
CA GLN A 210 11.32 19.46 30.45
C GLN A 210 11.76 18.09 29.92
N ARG A 211 11.35 17.77 28.69
CA ARG A 211 11.76 16.54 28.02
C ARG A 211 13.28 16.53 27.85
N GLN A 212 13.92 15.37 28.07
CA GLN A 212 15.36 15.15 27.88
C GLN A 212 15.87 15.37 26.44
N GLY A 213 15.10 16.01 25.55
CA GLY A 213 15.48 16.31 24.17
C GLY A 213 15.58 17.80 23.80
N GLU A 214 15.10 18.73 24.63
CA GLU A 214 15.10 20.18 24.30
C GLU A 214 16.29 20.95 24.89
N ARG A 215 17.18 20.28 25.63
CA ARG A 215 18.37 20.93 26.23
C ARG A 215 19.52 21.19 25.24
N ALA A 216 19.39 20.77 23.97
CA ALA A 216 20.47 20.86 22.99
C ALA A 216 20.44 22.13 22.10
N LEU A 217 19.44 23.02 22.24
CA LEU A 217 19.28 24.15 21.31
C LEU A 217 19.17 25.55 21.97
N GLN A 218 19.57 25.69 23.24
CA GLN A 218 19.59 26.99 23.93
C GLN A 218 20.94 27.29 24.60
N ALA A 219 22.03 26.75 24.07
CA ALA A 219 23.39 27.14 24.45
C ALA A 219 24.17 27.59 23.22
N HIS A 220 23.78 28.74 22.66
CA HIS A 220 24.64 29.65 21.89
C HIS A 220 24.12 31.08 22.04
#